data_AF-A0A1Y5TWU2-F1
#
_entry.id   AF-A0A1Y5TWU2-F1
#
_cell.length_a   1.000
_cell.length_b   1.000
_cell.length_c   1.000
_cell.angle_alpha   90.00
_cell.angle_beta   90.00
_cell.angle_gamma   90.00
#
_symmetry.space_group_name_H-M   'P 1'
#
loop_
_entity.id
_entity.type
_entity.pdbx_description
1 polymer ?
#
loop_
_entity_poly.entity_id
_entity_poly.type
_entity_poly.pdbx_seq_one_letter_code
_entity_poly.pdbx_strand_id
1 'polypeptide(L)'
;MKRFLATILTALALPCAAAANDAVVLPCEGRIASAQNTMGPAFQSAFDDVGVRVIGLDIGEPALGWALVMVTVRLVEIGGESGHEACGIVGLGPNFGFSGLYFDTLDLHLSSPSEVILRIDVQQPGNGSGGDFVRRPLDITVNRTTGEIIAQQP
;
A
#
# COMPACT_ATOMS: atom_id res chain seq x y z
N MET A 1 29.97 42.33 -37.19
CA MET A 1 29.71 40.94 -36.75
C MET A 1 29.55 40.94 -35.23
N LYS A 2 28.32 41.00 -34.71
CA LYS A 2 28.03 41.01 -33.27
C LYS A 2 27.46 39.64 -32.89
N ARG A 3 28.27 38.82 -32.21
CA ARG A 3 27.87 37.52 -31.67
C ARG A 3 27.16 37.75 -30.34
N PHE A 4 25.85 37.49 -30.30
CA PHE A 4 25.08 37.49 -29.05
C PHE A 4 25.29 36.16 -28.33
N LEU A 5 25.77 36.25 -27.09
CA LEU A 5 25.90 35.14 -26.14
C LEU A 5 24.49 34.68 -25.72
N ALA A 6 24.21 33.40 -25.88
CA ALA A 6 22.98 32.76 -25.44
C ALA A 6 23.07 32.47 -23.93
N THR A 7 22.19 33.09 -23.15
CA THR A 7 21.99 32.83 -21.72
C THR A 7 21.25 31.51 -21.55
N ILE A 8 21.92 30.50 -20.98
CA ILE A 8 21.31 29.23 -20.58
C ILE A 8 20.50 29.49 -19.30
N LEU A 9 19.18 29.41 -19.41
CA LEU A 9 18.25 29.53 -18.29
C LEU A 9 18.07 28.13 -17.69
N THR A 10 18.82 27.84 -16.61
CA THR A 10 18.68 26.60 -15.85
C THR A 10 17.37 26.66 -15.06
N ALA A 11 16.31 26.04 -15.57
CA ALA A 11 15.07 25.87 -14.85
C ALA A 11 15.31 24.89 -13.69
N LEU A 12 15.38 25.41 -12.46
CA LEU A 12 15.27 24.60 -11.25
C LEU A 12 13.86 23.98 -11.22
N ALA A 13 13.77 22.69 -11.52
CA ALA A 13 12.60 21.89 -11.22
C ALA A 13 12.50 21.77 -9.69
N LEU A 14 11.60 22.56 -9.08
CA LEU A 14 11.18 22.31 -7.71
C LEU A 14 10.44 20.96 -7.68
N PRO A 15 10.81 20.02 -6.81
CA PRO A 15 9.96 18.87 -6.54
C PRO A 15 8.67 19.41 -5.89
N CYS A 16 7.57 19.27 -6.63
CA CYS A 16 6.24 19.49 -6.10
C CYS A 16 5.97 18.37 -5.09
N ALA A 17 6.24 18.64 -3.82
CA ALA A 17 5.78 17.79 -2.73
C ALA A 17 4.27 17.96 -2.64
N ALA A 18 3.53 17.11 -3.35
CA ALA A 18 2.13 16.91 -3.07
C ALA A 18 2.05 16.30 -1.67
N ALA A 19 1.57 17.08 -0.70
CA ALA A 19 1.12 16.55 0.57
C ALA A 19 -0.19 15.78 0.31
N ALA A 20 -0.08 14.58 -0.22
CA ALA A 20 -1.16 13.63 -0.22
C ALA A 20 -1.16 12.94 1.15
N ASN A 21 -2.36 12.72 1.70
CA ASN A 21 -2.56 11.90 2.89
C ASN A 21 -2.37 10.43 2.49
N ASP A 22 -1.19 10.10 1.97
CA ASP A 22 -0.93 8.85 1.30
C ASP A 22 -0.76 7.73 2.30
N ALA A 23 -1.37 6.60 1.96
CA ALA A 23 -1.04 5.36 2.62
C ALA A 23 0.47 5.11 2.48
N VAL A 24 1.11 4.66 3.55
CA VAL A 24 2.54 4.34 3.55
C VAL A 24 2.72 2.84 3.53
N VAL A 25 3.73 2.39 2.80
CA VAL A 25 4.16 0.99 2.81
C VAL A 25 5.35 0.87 3.76
N LEU A 26 5.21 -0.02 4.73
CA LEU A 26 6.18 -0.28 5.79
C LEU A 26 6.84 -1.65 5.55
N PRO A 27 8.12 -1.81 5.91
CA PRO A 27 8.78 -3.10 5.82
C PRO A 27 8.13 -4.10 6.78
N CYS A 28 8.04 -5.35 6.34
CA CYS A 28 7.60 -6.44 7.21
C CYS A 28 8.68 -6.86 8.20
N GLU A 29 9.97 -6.70 7.86
CA GLU A 29 11.08 -7.02 8.76
C GLU A 29 11.19 -6.02 9.93
N GLY A 30 11.58 -6.52 11.12
CA GLY A 30 11.80 -5.68 12.31
C GLY A 30 10.52 -5.19 13.01
N ARG A 31 9.37 -5.24 12.34
CA ARG A 31 8.06 -5.33 13.00
C ARG A 31 7.99 -6.75 13.53
N ILE A 32 7.96 -6.93 14.86
CA ILE A 32 7.91 -8.26 15.52
C ILE A 32 7.05 -9.18 14.67
N ALA A 33 7.65 -10.24 14.12
CA ALA A 33 7.07 -11.20 13.18
C ALA A 33 5.86 -11.90 13.81
N SER A 34 4.81 -11.13 13.91
CA SER A 34 3.58 -11.46 14.54
C SER A 34 2.55 -10.63 13.82
N ALA A 35 1.77 -11.33 13.02
CA ALA A 35 0.36 -11.08 12.93
C ALA A 35 -0.27 -11.17 14.34
N GLN A 36 0.13 -10.28 15.26
CA GLN A 36 -0.05 -10.40 16.71
C GLN A 36 -1.50 -10.24 17.11
N ASN A 37 -2.32 -9.69 16.22
CA ASN A 37 -3.70 -10.08 16.05
C ASN A 37 -3.99 -10.08 14.54
N THR A 38 -4.10 -11.25 13.91
CA THR A 38 -4.90 -11.30 12.67
C THR A 38 -6.31 -10.87 13.04
N MET A 39 -6.94 -10.05 12.23
CA MET A 39 -8.33 -9.63 12.40
C MET A 39 -9.27 -10.84 12.15
N GLY A 40 -9.27 -11.87 13.00
CA GLY A 40 -10.04 -13.10 12.79
C GLY A 40 -9.80 -13.79 11.42
N PRO A 41 -10.51 -14.90 11.15
CA PRO A 41 -10.31 -15.69 9.93
C PRO A 41 -10.90 -15.06 8.66
N ALA A 42 -11.78 -14.05 8.76
CA ALA A 42 -12.46 -13.41 7.62
C ALA A 42 -11.68 -12.25 6.98
N PHE A 43 -10.69 -11.66 7.66
CA PHE A 43 -9.91 -10.54 7.14
C PHE A 43 -8.63 -11.05 6.48
N GLN A 44 -8.80 -12.01 5.57
CA GLN A 44 -7.73 -12.45 4.71
C GLN A 44 -8.30 -12.95 3.41
N SER A 45 -7.54 -12.79 2.34
CA SER A 45 -7.88 -13.34 1.03
C SER A 45 -6.60 -13.75 0.32
N ALA A 46 -6.63 -14.92 -0.31
CA ALA A 46 -5.53 -15.43 -1.11
C ALA A 46 -5.98 -15.52 -2.57
N PHE A 47 -5.12 -15.04 -3.46
CA PHE A 47 -5.27 -15.08 -4.90
C PHE A 47 -4.18 -15.99 -5.44
N ASP A 48 -4.38 -17.30 -5.29
CA ASP A 48 -3.34 -18.31 -5.52
C ASP A 48 -2.83 -18.29 -6.97
N ASP A 49 -3.69 -18.01 -7.95
CA ASP A 49 -3.32 -17.93 -9.38
C ASP A 49 -2.28 -16.85 -9.69
N VAL A 50 -2.19 -15.83 -8.83
CA VAL A 50 -1.26 -14.70 -8.98
C VAL A 50 -0.28 -14.63 -7.80
N GLY A 51 -0.29 -15.61 -6.90
CA GLY A 51 0.62 -15.70 -5.78
C GLY A 51 0.54 -14.51 -4.81
N VAL A 52 -0.61 -13.84 -4.71
CA VAL A 52 -0.81 -12.68 -3.82
C VAL A 52 -1.74 -13.07 -2.67
N ARG A 53 -1.41 -12.64 -1.46
CA ARG A 53 -2.29 -12.77 -0.29
C ARG A 53 -2.37 -11.45 0.46
N VAL A 54 -3.57 -11.12 0.92
CA VAL A 54 -3.89 -9.92 1.67
C VAL A 54 -4.41 -10.34 3.05
N ILE A 55 -3.90 -9.72 4.10
CA ILE A 55 -4.23 -10.05 5.49
C ILE A 55 -4.48 -8.75 6.26
N GLY A 56 -5.61 -8.66 6.94
CA GLY A 56 -5.91 -7.61 7.91
C GLY A 56 -5.21 -7.89 9.22
N LEU A 57 -4.44 -6.93 9.70
CA LEU A 57 -3.75 -6.96 10.98
C LEU A 57 -4.41 -5.97 11.94
N ASP A 58 -4.51 -6.36 13.20
CA ASP A 58 -4.97 -5.57 14.31
C ASP A 58 -3.78 -5.27 15.24
N ILE A 59 -3.46 -3.98 15.42
CA ILE A 59 -2.39 -3.53 16.31
C ILE A 59 -2.89 -3.21 17.74
N GLY A 60 -4.18 -3.42 18.01
CA GLY A 60 -4.87 -3.23 19.28
C GLY A 60 -5.16 -1.76 19.58
N GLU A 61 -4.11 -0.95 19.66
CA GLU A 61 -4.20 0.48 19.97
C GLU A 61 -3.30 1.31 19.04
N PRO A 62 -3.69 2.55 18.67
CA PRO A 62 -4.90 3.26 19.10
C PRO A 62 -6.16 2.78 18.39
N ALA A 63 -7.30 2.74 19.10
CA ALA A 63 -8.61 2.37 18.55
C ALA A 63 -9.04 3.13 17.27
N LEU A 64 -8.45 4.30 16.98
CA LEU A 64 -8.73 5.08 15.76
C LEU A 64 -7.88 4.69 14.54
N GLY A 65 -6.85 3.87 14.72
CA GLY A 65 -5.87 3.53 13.68
C GLY A 65 -5.31 2.13 13.89
N TRP A 66 -6.19 1.21 14.30
CA TRP A 66 -5.84 -0.13 14.76
C TRP A 66 -5.64 -1.14 13.62
N ALA A 67 -6.12 -0.84 12.40
CA ALA A 67 -6.14 -1.82 11.31
C ALA A 67 -5.04 -1.57 10.27
N LEU A 68 -4.23 -2.58 9.94
CA LEU A 68 -3.24 -2.52 8.86
C LEU A 68 -3.54 -3.57 7.80
N VAL A 69 -3.11 -3.31 6.56
CA VAL A 69 -3.21 -4.29 5.46
C VAL A 69 -1.82 -4.85 5.19
N MET A 70 -1.60 -6.13 5.45
CA MET A 70 -0.39 -6.82 5.04
C MET A 70 -0.62 -7.50 3.68
N VAL A 71 0.31 -7.27 2.76
CA VAL A 71 0.33 -7.91 1.44
C VAL A 71 1.58 -8.76 1.35
N THR A 72 1.41 -10.03 1.00
CA THR A 72 2.50 -10.94 0.67
C THR A 72 2.38 -11.35 -0.79
N VAL A 73 3.50 -11.43 -1.49
CA VAL A 73 3.55 -11.80 -2.90
C VAL A 73 4.66 -12.81 -3.15
N ARG A 74 4.34 -13.91 -3.83
CA ARG A 74 5.33 -14.83 -4.39
C ARG A 74 5.94 -14.19 -5.62
N LEU A 75 7.27 -14.12 -5.63
CA LEU A 75 7.99 -13.47 -6.71
C LEU A 75 8.00 -14.35 -7.97
N VAL A 76 7.93 -13.70 -9.13
CA VAL A 76 8.06 -14.33 -10.44
C VAL A 76 9.44 -13.99 -11.00
N GLU A 77 10.32 -14.98 -11.09
CA GLU A 77 11.63 -14.85 -11.72
C GLU A 77 11.53 -15.12 -13.24
N ILE A 78 12.54 -14.70 -14.00
CA ILE A 78 12.62 -14.99 -15.44
C ILE A 78 12.76 -16.52 -15.60
N GLY A 79 11.66 -17.19 -15.91
CA GLY A 79 11.57 -18.64 -16.07
C GLY A 79 10.51 -19.34 -15.21
N GLY A 80 9.84 -18.64 -14.29
CA GLY A 80 8.75 -19.22 -13.48
C GLY A 80 8.57 -18.51 -12.12
N GLU A 81 7.71 -19.06 -11.27
CA GLU A 81 7.56 -18.60 -9.88
C GLU A 81 8.81 -18.99 -9.08
N SER A 82 9.35 -18.05 -8.31
CA SER A 82 10.39 -18.33 -7.33
C SER A 82 9.77 -18.68 -5.99
N GLY A 83 10.52 -19.40 -5.16
CA GLY A 83 10.13 -19.67 -3.78
C GLY A 83 10.31 -18.46 -2.84
N HIS A 84 10.73 -17.31 -3.37
CA HIS A 84 10.95 -16.09 -2.59
C HIS A 84 9.65 -15.32 -2.45
N GLU A 85 9.36 -14.85 -1.23
CA GLU A 85 8.20 -14.03 -0.93
C GLU A 85 8.65 -12.61 -0.57
N ALA A 86 7.98 -11.61 -1.15
CA ALA A 86 8.07 -10.23 -0.70
C ALA A 86 6.83 -9.87 0.13
N CYS A 87 6.97 -8.88 1.01
CA CYS A 87 5.93 -8.48 1.94
C CYS A 87 5.97 -6.97 2.18
N GLY A 88 4.78 -6.37 2.30
CA GLY A 88 4.60 -4.96 2.70
C GLY A 88 3.40 -4.79 3.61
N ILE A 89 3.53 -3.90 4.60
CA ILE A 89 2.44 -3.53 5.51
C ILE A 89 1.98 -2.11 5.17
N VAL A 90 0.70 -1.95 4.87
CA VAL A 90 0.09 -0.69 4.46
C VAL A 90 -0.71 -0.09 5.61
N GLY A 91 -0.49 1.20 5.86
CA GLY A 91 -1.19 1.99 6.86
C GLY A 91 -1.23 3.48 6.48
N LEU A 92 -1.69 4.33 7.41
CA LEU A 92 -1.74 5.79 7.26
C LEU A 92 -0.47 6.50 7.73
N GLY A 93 0.43 5.79 8.39
CA GLY A 93 1.68 6.31 8.89
C GLY A 93 2.52 5.20 9.53
N PRO A 94 3.73 5.51 10.02
CA PRO A 94 4.64 4.50 10.55
C PRO A 94 4.06 3.74 11.74
N ASN A 95 3.18 4.32 12.56
CA ASN A 95 2.57 3.63 13.70
C ASN A 95 1.05 3.83 13.73
N PHE A 96 0.44 4.09 12.57
CA PHE A 96 -0.97 4.41 12.47
C PHE A 96 -1.59 3.69 11.29
N GLY A 97 -2.57 2.85 11.57
CA GLY A 97 -3.36 2.16 10.56
C GLY A 97 -4.64 2.90 10.20
N PHE A 98 -5.55 2.16 9.61
CA PHE A 98 -6.92 2.54 9.29
C PHE A 98 -7.83 2.30 10.51
N SER A 99 -8.97 2.97 10.55
CA SER A 99 -10.01 2.76 11.57
C SER A 99 -10.89 1.52 11.26
N GLY A 100 -10.74 0.93 10.07
CA GLY A 100 -11.47 -0.25 9.62
C GLY A 100 -11.07 -0.69 8.22
N LEU A 101 -11.29 -1.97 7.89
CA LEU A 101 -11.02 -2.58 6.59
C LEU A 101 -12.28 -3.30 6.09
N TYR A 102 -12.56 -3.22 4.80
CA TYR A 102 -13.76 -3.81 4.20
C TYR A 102 -13.39 -4.87 3.16
N PHE A 103 -13.05 -6.07 3.62
CA PHE A 103 -12.60 -7.18 2.76
C PHE A 103 -13.68 -7.66 1.77
N ASP A 104 -14.95 -7.38 2.04
CA ASP A 104 -16.05 -7.61 1.09
C ASP A 104 -15.93 -6.75 -0.19
N THR A 105 -15.12 -5.69 -0.14
CA THR A 105 -14.80 -4.82 -1.28
C THR A 105 -13.44 -5.13 -1.90
N LEU A 106 -12.70 -6.10 -1.37
CA LEU A 106 -11.38 -6.44 -1.87
C LEU A 106 -11.50 -7.06 -3.27
N ASP A 107 -10.89 -6.38 -4.23
CA ASP A 107 -10.78 -6.83 -5.62
C ASP A 107 -9.30 -6.84 -6.04
N LEU A 108 -8.98 -7.71 -6.99
CA LEU A 108 -7.68 -7.83 -7.60
C LEU A 108 -7.84 -7.71 -9.11
N HIS A 109 -7.04 -6.83 -9.72
CA HIS A 109 -6.90 -6.80 -11.17
C HIS A 109 -5.44 -6.86 -11.60
N LEU A 110 -5.20 -7.52 -12.74
CA LEU A 110 -3.92 -7.50 -13.41
C LEU A 110 -3.84 -6.25 -14.29
N SER A 111 -2.86 -5.39 -14.05
CA SER A 111 -2.54 -4.29 -14.98
C SER A 111 -1.54 -4.77 -16.05
N SER A 112 -0.69 -5.74 -15.71
CA SER A 112 0.23 -6.41 -16.62
C SER A 112 0.61 -7.81 -16.09
N PRO A 113 1.36 -8.65 -16.84
CA PRO A 113 1.80 -9.96 -16.33
C PRO A 113 2.65 -9.88 -15.06
N SER A 114 3.38 -8.78 -14.86
CA SER A 114 4.25 -8.55 -13.71
C SER A 114 3.63 -7.65 -12.64
N GLU A 115 2.46 -7.06 -12.88
CA GLU A 115 1.88 -6.06 -11.99
C GLU A 115 0.41 -6.37 -11.67
N VAL A 116 0.12 -6.32 -10.38
CA VAL A 116 -1.20 -6.53 -9.79
C VAL A 116 -1.59 -5.26 -9.08
N ILE A 117 -2.86 -4.90 -9.17
CA ILE A 117 -3.43 -3.83 -8.36
C ILE A 117 -4.58 -4.43 -7.55
N LEU A 118 -4.42 -4.35 -6.24
CA LEU A 118 -5.44 -4.67 -5.25
C LEU A 118 -6.21 -3.40 -4.93
N ARG A 119 -7.53 -3.48 -4.86
CA ARG A 119 -8.38 -2.39 -4.39
C ARG A 119 -9.20 -2.85 -3.20
N ILE A 120 -9.19 -2.09 -2.12
CA ILE A 120 -10.00 -2.35 -0.93
C ILE A 120 -10.48 -1.03 -0.35
N ASP A 121 -11.72 -0.99 0.15
CA ASP A 121 -12.18 0.13 0.94
C ASP A 121 -11.60 0.06 2.37
N VAL A 122 -11.13 1.19 2.84
CA VAL A 122 -10.64 1.40 4.20
C VAL A 122 -11.40 2.53 4.88
N GLN A 123 -11.44 2.52 6.21
CA GLN A 123 -12.03 3.58 7.01
C GLN A 123 -10.95 4.45 7.65
N GLN A 124 -11.14 5.76 7.65
CA GLN A 124 -10.16 6.72 8.17
C GLN A 124 -10.86 7.88 8.89
N PRO A 125 -10.17 8.58 9.81
CA PRO A 125 -10.68 9.82 10.37
C PRO A 125 -11.00 10.83 9.26
N GLY A 126 -12.20 11.38 9.28
CA GLY A 126 -12.63 12.47 8.41
C GLY A 126 -12.05 13.81 8.86
N ASN A 127 -12.19 14.83 8.01
CA ASN A 127 -11.73 16.20 8.30
C ASN A 127 -12.66 16.97 9.26
N GLY A 128 -13.73 16.33 9.74
CA GLY A 128 -14.70 16.93 10.67
C GLY A 128 -14.20 16.91 12.11
N SER A 129 -14.67 17.87 12.91
CA SER A 129 -14.32 18.02 14.33
C SER A 129 -14.98 16.98 15.27
N GLY A 130 -15.59 15.92 14.73
CA GLY A 130 -16.58 15.09 15.43
C GLY A 130 -16.32 13.58 15.48
N GLY A 131 -15.10 13.08 15.26
CA GLY A 131 -14.86 11.63 15.23
C GLY A 131 -15.55 10.93 14.05
N ASP A 132 -15.89 11.69 13.01
CA ASP A 132 -16.43 11.14 11.77
C ASP A 132 -15.39 10.24 11.13
N PHE A 133 -15.83 9.09 10.66
CA PHE A 133 -15.01 8.20 9.87
C PHE A 133 -15.52 8.13 8.45
N VAL A 134 -14.63 8.33 7.49
CA VAL A 134 -14.94 8.27 6.06
C VAL A 134 -14.39 6.97 5.50
N ARG A 135 -15.21 6.30 4.68
CA ARG A 135 -14.77 5.18 3.85
C ARG A 135 -14.08 5.75 2.61
N ARG A 136 -12.90 5.24 2.29
CA ARG A 136 -12.12 5.63 1.11
C ARG A 136 -11.54 4.38 0.44
N PRO A 137 -11.49 4.35 -0.89
CA PRO A 137 -10.72 3.32 -1.59
C PRO A 137 -9.23 3.44 -1.26
N LEU A 138 -8.55 2.31 -1.27
CA LEU A 138 -7.11 2.15 -1.20
C LEU A 138 -6.68 1.26 -2.36
N ASP A 139 -5.79 1.76 -3.21
CA ASP A 139 -5.16 1.00 -4.28
C ASP A 139 -3.75 0.59 -3.83
N ILE A 140 -3.45 -0.71 -3.92
CA ILE A 140 -2.14 -1.28 -3.61
C ILE A 140 -1.60 -1.95 -4.87
N THR A 141 -0.57 -1.36 -5.46
CA THR A 141 0.13 -1.89 -6.63
C THR A 141 1.27 -2.77 -6.17
N VAL A 142 1.38 -3.96 -6.76
CA VAL A 142 2.40 -4.96 -6.46
C VAL A 142 3.10 -5.37 -7.75
N ASN A 143 4.41 -5.14 -7.80
CA ASN A 143 5.26 -5.69 -8.85
C ASN A 143 5.72 -7.09 -8.43
N ARG A 144 5.22 -8.11 -9.10
CA ARG A 144 5.49 -9.53 -8.79
C ARG A 144 6.91 -9.96 -9.14
N THR A 145 7.62 -9.23 -9.99
CA THR A 145 9.00 -9.57 -10.36
C THR A 145 10.00 -8.98 -9.36
N THR A 146 9.77 -7.74 -8.90
CA THR A 146 10.68 -7.05 -7.99
C THR A 146 10.28 -7.19 -6.52
N GLY A 147 9.01 -7.49 -6.24
CA GLY A 147 8.45 -7.44 -4.89
C GLY A 147 8.12 -6.03 -4.42
N GLU A 148 8.22 -5.02 -5.29
CA GLU A 148 7.86 -3.65 -4.95
C GLU A 148 6.36 -3.52 -4.69
N ILE A 149 6.02 -2.86 -3.58
CA ILE A 149 4.64 -2.59 -3.16
C ILE A 149 4.48 -1.09 -2.97
N ILE A 150 3.47 -0.53 -3.60
CA ILE A 150 3.09 0.89 -3.53
C ILE A 150 1.64 0.96 -3.09
N ALA A 151 1.30 1.91 -2.22
CA ALA A 151 -0.07 2.14 -1.78
C ALA A 151 -0.44 3.61 -1.98
N GLN A 152 -1.66 3.85 -2.46
CA GLN A 152 -2.17 5.20 -2.69
C GLN A 152 -3.69 5.25 -2.51
N GLN A 153 -4.20 6.41 -2.15
CA GLN A 153 -5.64 6.67 -2.12
C GLN A 153 -6.02 7.55 -3.31
N PRO A 154 -6.95 7.11 -4.18
CA PRO A 154 -7.34 7.86 -5.38
C PRO A 154 -8.26 9.05 -5.07
#